data_AF-Q0VCC4-F1
#
_entry.id   AF-Q0VCC4-F1
#
_cell.length_a   1.000
_cell.length_b   1.000
_cell.length_c   1.000
_cell.angle_alpha   90.00
_cell.angle_beta   90.00
_cell.angle_gamma   90.00
#
_symmetry.space_group_name_H-M   'P 1'
#
loop_
_entity.id
_entity.type
_entity.pdbx_description
1 polymer ?
#
loop_
_entity_poly.entity_id
_entity_poly.type
_entity_poly.pdbx_seq_one_letter_code
_entity_poly.pdbx_strand_id
1 'polypeptide(L)' 'MSNTTIVPSTAGPGPSGGPGGGGGGGGGGGTEVIQVTNVSPSASSEQMRTLFGFLGKIDELRLFPPE' A
#
# COMPACT_ATOMS: atom_id res chain seq x y z
N MET A 1 -23.51 -9.36 -37.45
CA MET A 1 -22.05 -9.26 -37.60
C MET A 1 -21.59 -8.07 -36.78
N SER A 2 -20.89 -8.27 -35.67
CA SER A 2 -20.48 -7.18 -34.76
C SER A 2 -19.15 -6.59 -35.23
N ASN A 3 -19.11 -5.27 -35.36
CA ASN A 3 -17.95 -4.52 -35.86
C ASN A 3 -17.05 -4.13 -34.67
N THR A 4 -15.87 -4.74 -34.55
CA THR A 4 -14.88 -4.36 -33.53
C THR A 4 -14.04 -3.20 -34.06
N THR A 5 -14.20 -2.02 -33.47
CA THR A 5 -13.32 -0.87 -33.72
C THR A 5 -12.15 -0.94 -32.74
N ILE A 6 -10.93 -1.12 -33.26
CA ILE A 6 -9.70 -1.02 -32.46
C ILE A 6 -9.27 0.45 -32.43
N VAL A 7 -9.32 1.06 -31.24
CA VAL A 7 -8.70 2.36 -30.99
C VAL A 7 -7.24 2.15 -30.57
N PRO A 8 -6.26 2.84 -31.16
CA PRO A 8 -4.91 2.86 -30.63
C PRO A 8 -4.88 3.73 -29.36
N SER A 9 -4.59 3.13 -28.20
CA SER A 9 -4.30 3.88 -26.98
C SER A 9 -3.05 4.73 -27.21
N THR A 10 -3.22 6.05 -27.28
CA THR A 10 -2.10 6.98 -27.19
C THR A 10 -1.54 6.90 -25.77
N ALA A 11 -0.45 6.16 -25.62
CA ALA A 11 0.36 6.20 -24.41
C ALA A 11 0.85 7.64 -24.24
N GLY A 12 0.25 8.37 -23.30
CA GLY A 12 0.74 9.68 -22.89
C GLY A 12 2.16 9.56 -22.31
N PRO A 13 3.03 10.57 -22.47
CA PRO A 13 4.31 10.62 -21.78
C PRO A 13 4.07 10.57 -20.27
N GLY A 14 4.60 9.54 -19.60
CA GLY A 14 4.48 9.36 -18.16
C GLY A 14 5.14 10.50 -17.37
N PRO A 15 4.73 10.73 -16.11
CA PRO A 15 5.32 11.76 -15.27
C PRO A 15 6.80 11.45 -14.98
N SER A 16 7.60 12.48 -15.20
CA SER A 16 9.02 12.62 -14.88
C SER A 16 9.44 11.93 -13.58
N GLY A 17 10.43 11.05 -13.69
CA GLY A 17 11.11 10.44 -12.55
C GLY A 17 11.80 11.49 -11.67
N GLY A 18 11.47 11.47 -10.37
CA GLY A 18 12.22 12.18 -9.34
C GLY A 18 13.32 11.29 -8.76
N PRO A 19 14.50 11.85 -8.41
CA PRO A 19 15.65 11.09 -7.95
C PRO A 19 15.45 10.54 -6.53
N GLY A 20 15.90 9.29 -6.33
CA GLY A 20 16.02 8.68 -5.02
C GLY A 20 16.94 9.50 -4.12
N GLY A 21 16.45 9.79 -2.91
CA GLY A 21 17.23 10.36 -1.82
C GLY A 21 17.30 9.35 -0.68
N GLY A 22 18.40 8.60 -0.63
CA GLY A 22 18.85 7.98 0.61
C GLY A 22 19.38 9.07 1.54
N GLY A 23 18.97 9.00 2.80
CA GLY A 23 19.48 9.86 3.87
C GLY A 23 19.48 9.07 5.18
N GLY A 24 20.66 8.61 5.59
CA GLY A 24 20.87 7.95 6.86
C GLY A 24 20.81 8.93 8.04
N GLY A 25 20.36 8.43 9.18
CA GLY A 25 20.45 9.09 10.48
C GLY A 25 20.33 8.02 11.58
N GLY A 26 21.46 7.67 12.20
CA GLY A 26 21.50 6.74 13.32
C GLY A 26 20.95 7.36 14.61
N GLY A 27 20.24 6.55 15.38
CA GLY A 27 19.72 6.87 16.71
C GLY A 27 18.51 6.01 17.02
N GLY A 28 18.65 5.04 17.94
CA GLY A 28 17.59 4.09 18.30
C GLY A 28 16.28 4.78 18.69
N GLY A 29 15.23 4.52 17.92
CA GLY A 29 13.90 5.10 18.10
C GLY A 29 13.11 5.09 16.79
N GLY A 30 13.19 4.01 16.02
CA GLY A 30 12.37 3.86 14.82
C GLY A 30 10.90 3.73 15.22
N THR A 31 9.99 4.35 14.47
CA THR A 31 8.56 4.08 14.59
C THR A 31 8.33 2.59 14.32
N GLU A 32 7.77 1.86 15.29
CA GLU A 32 7.45 0.43 15.18
C GLU A 32 6.18 0.24 14.32
N VAL A 33 6.27 0.60 13.05
CA VAL A 33 5.15 0.55 12.10
C VAL A 33 5.43 -0.54 11.07
N ILE A 34 4.41 -1.38 10.84
CA ILE A 34 4.43 -2.41 9.80
C ILE A 34 3.39 -2.03 8.76
N GLN A 35 3.83 -1.87 7.51
CA GLN A 35 2.94 -1.66 6.37
C GLN A 35 2.65 -2.99 5.68
N VAL A 36 1.37 -3.28 5.47
CA VAL A 36 0.90 -4.49 4.79
C VAL A 36 0.21 -4.09 3.49
N THR A 37 0.56 -4.78 2.41
CA THR A 37 0.06 -4.56 1.04
C THR A 37 -0.58 -5.85 0.52
N ASN A 38 -1.32 -5.79 -0.59
CA ASN A 38 -2.08 -6.90 -1.19
C ASN A 38 -3.13 -7.51 -0.26
N VAL A 39 -3.75 -6.67 0.58
CA VAL A 39 -4.87 -7.07 1.42
C VAL A 39 -6.15 -7.06 0.59
N SER A 40 -7.02 -8.06 0.78
CA SER A 40 -8.34 -8.10 0.13
C SER A 40 -9.16 -6.85 0.50
N PRO A 41 -9.93 -6.25 -0.43
CA PRO A 41 -10.80 -5.12 -0.11
C PRO A 41 -11.90 -5.50 0.90
N SER A 42 -12.19 -6.78 1.10
CA SER A 42 -13.16 -7.26 2.09
C SER A 42 -12.52 -7.62 3.44
N ALA A 43 -11.22 -7.38 3.64
CA ALA A 43 -10.55 -7.67 4.89
C ALA A 43 -10.98 -6.68 5.99
N SER A 44 -11.20 -7.18 7.20
CA SER A 44 -11.62 -6.34 8.32
C SER A 44 -10.48 -6.02 9.29
N SER A 45 -10.59 -4.88 9.99
CA SER A 45 -9.66 -4.48 11.05
C SER A 45 -9.57 -5.53 12.16
N GLU A 46 -10.65 -6.26 12.44
CA GLU A 46 -10.68 -7.31 13.47
C GLU A 46 -9.84 -8.53 13.07
N GLN A 47 -9.92 -8.96 11.80
CA GLN A 47 -9.08 -10.03 11.27
C GLN A 47 -7.60 -9.66 11.35
N MET A 48 -7.27 -8.43 10.95
CA MET A 48 -5.89 -7.93 10.97
C MET A 48 -5.36 -7.80 12.40
N ARG A 49 -6.18 -7.31 13.34
CA ARG A 49 -5.80 -7.26 14.76
C ARG A 49 -5.60 -8.65 15.35
N THR A 50 -6.42 -9.61 14.98
CA THR A 50 -6.27 -11.00 15.43
C THR A 50 -4.95 -11.60 14.91
N LEU A 51 -4.66 -11.42 13.62
CA LEU A 51 -3.46 -11.95 12.99
C LEU A 51 -2.17 -11.32 13.55
N PHE A 52 -2.09 -9.99 13.60
CA PHE A 52 -0.91 -9.30 14.10
C PHE A 52 -0.83 -9.30 15.63
N GLY A 53 -1.93 -9.59 16.33
CA GLY A 53 -1.98 -9.75 17.78
C GLY A 53 -1.14 -10.93 18.27
N PHE A 54 -0.89 -11.93 17.42
CA PHE A 54 0.03 -13.03 17.71
C PHE A 54 1.51 -12.59 17.75
N LEU A 55 1.86 -11.48 17.09
CA LEU A 55 3.22 -10.93 17.11
C LEU A 55 3.46 -10.00 18.30
N GLY A 56 2.41 -9.39 18.86
CA GLY A 56 2.51 -8.50 19.99
C GLY A 56 1.30 -7.58 20.14
N LYS A 57 1.44 -6.58 21.02
CA LYS A 57 0.40 -5.57 21.23
C LYS A 57 0.34 -4.63 20.02
N ILE A 58 -0.86 -4.41 19.52
CA ILE A 58 -1.12 -3.44 18.44
C ILE A 58 -1.69 -2.18 19.09
N ASP A 59 -0.96 -1.06 19.00
CA ASP A 59 -1.43 0.23 19.51
C ASP A 59 -2.39 0.92 18.53
N GLU A 60 -2.07 0.90 17.24
CA GLU A 60 -2.89 1.50 16.18
C GLU A 60 -2.99 0.55 14.96
N LEU A 61 -4.17 0.51 14.34
CA LEU A 61 -4.39 -0.20 13.08
C LEU A 61 -5.26 0.65 12.16
N ARG A 62 -4.80 0.85 10.93
CA ARG A 62 -5.51 1.60 9.89
C ARG A 62 -5.53 0.81 8.59
N LEU A 63 -6.72 0.65 8.01
CA LEU A 63 -6.90 0.06 6.68
C LEU A 63 -7.07 1.16 5.63
N PHE A 64 -6.59 0.86 4.42
CA PHE A 64 -6.69 1.72 3.27
C PHE A 64 -7.21 0.92 2.07
N PRO A 65 -8.16 1.46 1.28
CA PRO A 65 -8.87 2.73 1.55
C PRO A 65 -9.69 2.67 2.85
N PRO A 66 -10.00 3.81 3.48
CA PRO A 66 -11.02 3.83 4.52
C PRO A 66 -12.33 3.31 3.90
N GLU A 67 -13.07 2.51 4.66
CA GLU A 67 -14.47 2.19 4.34
C GLU A 67 -15.30 3.47 4.13
#